data_AF-A0AAW2QL59-F1
#
_entry.id   AF-A0AAW2QL59-F1
#
_cell.length_a   1.000
_cell.length_b   1.000
_cell.length_c   1.000
_cell.angle_alpha   90.00
_cell.angle_beta   90.00
_cell.angle_gamma   90.00
#
_symmetry.space_group_name_H-M   'P 1'
#
loop_
_entity.id
_entity.type
_entity.pdbx_description
1 polymer ?
#
loop_
_entity_poly.entity_id
_entity_poly.type
_entity_poly.pdbx_seq_one_letter_code
_entity_poly.pdbx_strand_id
1 'polypeptide(L)'
;MTRRTTYSGTLDENNDWNCGLSKADGGGDAEVEPCSFLREGRHTYVDMRNHMQLPFWLLARYYVDEVKDKSGEDINVSSWEKEFVTNLPDQKNGFDCGMFMIKYTDFYSRDIGLCFNQGNMPYFRQRTAKEILKLRAE
;
A
#
# COMPACT_ATOMS: atom_id res chain seq x y z
N MET A 1 19.88 -12.66 -2.68
CA MET A 1 18.84 -13.18 -3.59
C MET A 1 17.49 -13.08 -2.89
N THR A 2 16.77 -11.97 -3.09
CA THR A 2 15.41 -11.81 -2.53
C THR A 2 14.46 -12.63 -3.39
N ARG A 3 13.76 -13.61 -2.80
CA ARG A 3 12.76 -14.42 -3.54
C ARG A 3 11.64 -13.49 -3.99
N ARG A 4 11.53 -13.29 -5.30
CA ARG A 4 10.49 -12.49 -5.95
C ARG A 4 9.19 -13.28 -5.90
N THR A 5 8.23 -12.85 -5.09
CA THR A 5 6.88 -13.45 -5.03
C THR A 5 5.94 -12.53 -5.80
N THR A 6 5.45 -12.99 -6.95
CA THR A 6 4.43 -12.29 -7.73
C THR A 6 3.05 -12.80 -7.33
N TYR A 7 2.11 -11.88 -7.17
CA TYR A 7 0.72 -12.21 -6.85
C TYR A 7 -0.18 -11.81 -8.02
N SER A 8 -1.19 -12.62 -8.30
CA SER A 8 -2.26 -12.29 -9.26
C SER A 8 -3.61 -12.37 -8.57
N GLY A 9 -4.48 -11.43 -8.87
CA GLY A 9 -5.84 -11.42 -8.34
C GLY A 9 -6.87 -11.92 -9.33
N THR A 10 -7.86 -12.66 -8.82
CA THR A 10 -9.02 -13.15 -9.56
C THR A 10 -10.29 -12.95 -8.76
N LEU A 11 -11.43 -12.86 -9.45
CA LEU A 11 -12.74 -12.89 -8.81
C LEU A 11 -13.14 -14.34 -8.54
N ASP A 12 -13.73 -14.59 -7.38
CA ASP A 12 -14.37 -15.88 -7.09
C ASP A 12 -15.81 -15.95 -7.63
N GLU A 13 -16.48 -17.07 -7.32
CA GLU A 13 -17.88 -17.31 -7.68
C GLU A 13 -18.88 -16.30 -7.10
N ASN A 14 -18.48 -15.60 -6.03
CA ASN A 14 -19.30 -14.57 -5.36
C ASN A 14 -18.95 -13.15 -5.83
N ASN A 15 -18.08 -13.01 -6.84
CA ASN A 15 -17.57 -11.74 -7.35
C ASN A 15 -16.75 -10.96 -6.30
N ASP A 16 -16.11 -11.68 -5.37
CA ASP A 16 -15.16 -11.14 -4.41
C ASP A 16 -13.71 -11.33 -4.91
N TRP A 17 -12.88 -10.32 -4.65
CA TRP A 17 -11.50 -10.27 -5.14
C TRP A 17 -10.55 -11.07 -4.24
N ASN A 18 -9.82 -12.02 -4.84
CA ASN A 18 -8.90 -12.91 -4.13
C ASN A 18 -7.49 -12.85 -4.74
N CYS A 19 -6.46 -12.83 -3.88
CA CYS A 19 -5.06 -12.89 -4.31
C CYS A 19 -4.52 -14.32 -4.25
N GLY A 20 -3.92 -14.78 -5.34
CA GLY A 20 -3.17 -16.05 -5.43
C GLY A 20 -1.71 -15.84 -5.82
N LEU A 21 -0.88 -16.85 -5.57
CA LEU A 21 0.51 -16.90 -6.06
C LEU A 21 0.51 -17.06 -7.59
N SER A 22 1.20 -16.16 -8.29
CA SER A 22 1.45 -16.27 -9.74
C SER A 22 2.92 -16.59 -10.03
N LYS A 23 3.19 -17.27 -11.15
CA LYS A 23 4.55 -17.41 -11.69
C LYS A 23 4.99 -16.04 -12.25
N ALA A 24 6.23 -15.66 -11.99
CA ALA A 24 6.74 -14.33 -12.29
C ALA A 24 7.02 -14.14 -13.78
N ASP A 25 6.37 -13.15 -14.40
CA ASP A 25 6.78 -12.54 -15.66
C ASP A 25 7.18 -11.08 -15.39
N GLY A 26 8.31 -10.65 -15.96
CA GLY A 26 8.98 -9.41 -15.62
C GLY A 26 8.52 -8.18 -16.40
N GLY A 27 8.79 -7.01 -15.82
CA GLY A 27 9.12 -5.77 -16.53
C GLY A 27 8.11 -4.63 -16.41
N GLY A 28 8.65 -3.43 -16.16
CA GLY A 28 8.00 -2.14 -16.44
C GLY A 28 8.24 -1.11 -15.35
N ASP A 29 9.04 -0.08 -15.64
CA ASP A 29 9.26 1.08 -14.77
C ASP A 29 8.27 2.18 -15.19
N ALA A 30 7.36 2.61 -14.30
CA ALA A 30 6.52 3.80 -14.50
C ALA A 30 6.05 4.43 -13.17
N GLU A 31 5.60 5.68 -13.24
CA GLU A 31 5.50 6.63 -12.13
C GLU A 31 4.21 6.46 -11.27
N VAL A 32 4.36 6.32 -9.95
CA VAL A 32 3.26 6.18 -8.95
C VAL A 32 3.37 7.22 -7.83
N GLU A 33 2.24 7.77 -7.38
CA GLU A 33 2.15 8.74 -6.27
C GLU A 33 2.68 8.19 -4.92
N PRO A 34 3.31 9.03 -4.07
CA PRO A 34 3.96 8.58 -2.85
C PRO A 34 2.95 8.22 -1.74
N CYS A 35 3.01 6.99 -1.23
CA CYS A 35 2.34 6.61 0.02
C CYS A 35 3.36 5.95 0.98
N SER A 36 3.27 6.32 2.24
CA SER A 36 4.10 5.83 3.34
C SER A 36 3.23 5.06 4.32
N PHE A 37 3.62 3.83 4.67
CA PHE A 37 2.92 3.03 5.67
C PHE A 37 3.84 2.72 6.85
N LEU A 38 3.31 2.87 8.07
CA LEU A 38 3.95 2.43 9.31
C LEU A 38 3.27 1.13 9.74
N ARG A 39 4.07 0.12 10.07
CA ARG A 39 3.58 -1.17 10.58
C ARG A 39 3.90 -1.31 12.06
N GLU A 40 2.89 -1.61 12.86
CA GLU A 40 3.07 -1.87 14.29
C GLU A 40 3.68 -3.27 14.50
N GLY A 41 4.69 -3.38 15.36
CA GLY A 41 5.42 -4.64 15.63
C GLY A 41 6.51 -5.02 14.63
N ARG A 42 6.60 -4.32 13.49
CA ARG A 42 7.72 -4.40 12.54
C ARG A 42 7.99 -2.98 12.08
N HIS A 43 9.04 -2.36 12.62
CA HIS A 43 9.40 -0.98 12.32
C HIS A 43 9.87 -0.82 10.87
N THR A 44 8.95 -0.97 9.93
CA THR A 44 9.24 -1.05 8.50
C THR A 44 8.56 0.12 7.82
N TYR A 45 9.37 0.96 7.20
CA TYR A 45 8.90 2.03 6.33
C TYR A 45 8.83 1.53 4.91
N VAL A 46 7.64 1.53 4.33
CA VAL A 46 7.45 1.17 2.93
C VAL A 46 7.47 2.44 2.09
N ASP A 47 8.53 2.61 1.30
CA ASP A 47 8.60 3.67 0.30
C ASP A 47 8.21 3.13 -1.07
N MET A 48 7.14 3.69 -1.61
CA MET A 48 6.63 3.35 -2.93
C MET A 48 7.27 4.18 -4.06
N ARG A 49 8.26 5.03 -3.75
CA ARG A 49 9.17 5.65 -4.72
C ARG A 49 10.60 5.74 -4.18
N ASN A 50 11.54 5.25 -4.97
CA ASN A 50 12.98 5.37 -4.71
C ASN A 50 13.55 6.81 -4.84
N HIS A 51 12.75 7.87 -4.70
CA HIS A 51 13.17 9.24 -5.09
C HIS A 51 12.76 10.39 -4.18
N MET A 52 12.00 10.19 -3.10
CA MET A 52 11.74 11.29 -2.17
C MET A 52 11.97 10.84 -0.74
N GLN A 53 13.19 11.06 -0.25
CA GLN A 53 13.48 10.86 1.17
C GLN A 53 12.68 11.88 2.02
N LEU A 54 12.39 13.08 1.46
CA LEU A 54 11.29 14.02 1.76
C LEU A 54 10.38 13.62 2.95
N PRO A 55 9.44 12.68 2.70
CA PRO A 55 8.33 12.41 3.59
C PRO A 55 8.75 11.56 4.79
N PHE A 56 9.80 10.74 4.66
CA PHE A 56 10.15 9.76 5.69
C PHE A 56 10.58 10.44 6.99
N TRP A 57 11.56 11.35 6.96
CA TRP A 57 12.05 11.96 8.19
C TRP A 57 11.01 12.87 8.82
N LEU A 58 10.13 13.48 8.02
CA LEU A 58 9.08 14.34 8.54
C LEU A 58 8.03 13.50 9.29
N LEU A 59 7.61 12.37 8.72
CA LEU A 59 6.71 11.42 9.37
C LEU A 59 7.36 10.75 10.58
N ALA A 60 8.64 10.35 10.47
CA ALA A 60 9.37 9.75 11.58
C ALA A 60 9.56 10.74 12.73
N ARG A 61 9.87 12.02 12.43
CA ARG A 61 9.94 13.08 13.45
C ARG A 61 8.59 13.32 14.10
N TYR A 62 7.53 13.44 13.29
CA TYR A 62 6.16 13.57 13.81
C TYR A 62 5.81 12.42 14.77
N TYR A 63 6.16 11.19 14.42
CA TYR A 63 5.90 10.03 15.26
C TYR A 63 6.68 10.06 16.59
N VAL A 64 7.97 10.44 16.57
CA VAL A 64 8.75 10.66 17.80
C VAL A 64 8.13 11.74 18.68
N ASP A 65 7.77 12.87 18.08
CA ASP A 65 7.17 14.01 18.79
C ASP A 65 5.82 13.61 19.40
N GLU A 66 4.97 12.86 18.68
CA GLU A 66 3.66 12.39 19.14
C GLU A 66 3.77 11.37 20.28
N VAL A 67 4.68 10.38 20.18
CA VAL A 67 4.89 9.40 21.24
C VAL A 67 5.40 10.09 22.51
N LYS A 68 6.31 11.04 22.38
CA LYS A 68 6.81 11.83 23.50
C LYS A 68 5.71 12.66 24.17
N ASP A 69 4.83 13.28 23.38
CA ASP A 69 3.70 14.06 23.91
C ASP A 69 2.67 13.18 24.65
N LYS A 70 2.34 11.99 24.11
CA LYS A 70 1.27 11.14 24.66
C LYS A 70 1.70 10.19 25.77
N SER A 71 2.94 9.69 25.72
CA SER A 71 3.43 8.66 26.65
C SER A 71 4.58 9.14 27.54
N GLY A 72 5.25 10.23 27.17
CA GLY A 72 6.48 10.68 27.82
C GLY A 72 7.72 9.84 27.47
N GLU A 73 7.57 8.82 26.61
CA GLU A 73 8.67 7.95 26.20
C GLU A 73 9.41 8.52 24.97
N ASP A 74 10.72 8.36 24.96
CA ASP A 74 11.55 8.63 23.79
C ASP A 74 11.75 7.34 22.99
N ILE A 75 11.37 7.37 21.71
CA ILE A 75 11.53 6.24 20.80
C ILE A 75 12.65 6.49 19.79
N ASN A 76 13.41 5.44 19.50
CA ASN A 76 14.49 5.50 18.52
C ASN A 76 14.02 5.01 17.15
N VAL A 77 13.72 5.94 16.25
CA VAL A 77 13.31 5.64 14.86
C VAL A 77 14.48 5.35 13.91
N SER A 78 15.74 5.48 14.38
CA SER A 78 16.92 5.14 13.56
C SER A 78 17.07 3.63 13.32
N SER A 79 16.43 2.80 14.15
CA SER A 79 16.40 1.35 14.01
C SER A 79 15.34 0.84 13.02
N TRP A 80 14.56 1.75 12.43
CA TRP A 80 13.51 1.37 11.50
C TRP A 80 14.10 0.90 10.18
N GLU A 81 13.68 -0.30 9.76
CA GLU A 81 14.05 -0.87 8.47
C GLU A 81 13.28 -0.14 7.36
N LYS A 82 13.98 0.20 6.27
CA LYS A 82 13.35 0.78 5.09
C LYS A 82 13.19 -0.31 4.04
N GLU A 83 11.95 -0.57 3.66
CA GLU A 83 11.61 -1.50 2.59
C GLU A 83 11.21 -0.70 1.35
N PHE A 84 11.92 -0.95 0.25
CA PHE A 84 11.59 -0.39 -1.06
C PHE A 84 10.85 -1.44 -1.87
N VAL A 85 9.63 -1.12 -2.30
CA VAL A 85 8.80 -2.05 -3.07
C VAL A 85 8.96 -1.73 -4.55
N THR A 86 9.61 -2.63 -5.30
CA THR A 86 10.07 -2.36 -6.66
C THR A 86 9.16 -2.92 -7.77
N ASN A 87 7.91 -3.29 -7.48
CA ASN A 87 6.95 -3.84 -8.47
C ASN A 87 5.52 -3.47 -8.08
N LEU A 88 5.24 -2.18 -8.03
CA LEU A 88 3.91 -1.69 -7.68
C LEU A 88 2.99 -1.71 -8.91
N PRO A 89 1.69 -1.97 -8.73
CA PRO A 89 0.70 -1.71 -9.76
C PRO A 89 0.71 -0.24 -10.20
N ASP A 90 1.02 0.03 -11.47
CA ASP A 90 1.06 1.40 -11.96
C ASP A 90 -0.29 1.91 -12.46
N GLN A 91 -0.56 3.17 -12.15
CA GLN A 91 -1.67 3.93 -12.74
C GLN A 91 -1.31 4.39 -14.15
N LYS A 92 -2.23 4.23 -15.09
CA LYS A 92 -2.06 4.60 -16.51
C LYS A 92 -3.04 5.67 -16.99
N ASN A 93 -3.75 6.32 -16.06
CA ASN A 93 -4.69 7.41 -16.35
C ASN A 93 -4.54 8.55 -15.32
N GLY A 94 -5.36 9.61 -15.40
CA GLY A 94 -5.26 10.78 -14.51
C GLY A 94 -6.27 10.83 -13.36
N PHE A 95 -7.09 9.79 -13.15
CA PHE A 95 -8.24 9.85 -12.24
C PHE A 95 -8.32 8.69 -11.23
N ASP A 96 -7.45 7.68 -11.36
CA ASP A 96 -7.46 6.51 -10.47
C ASP A 96 -6.54 6.61 -9.25
N CYS A 97 -5.89 7.76 -9.02
CA CYS A 97 -4.89 7.86 -7.93
C CYS A 97 -5.49 7.58 -6.56
N GLY A 98 -6.70 8.08 -6.32
CA GLY A 98 -7.45 7.74 -5.10
C GLY A 98 -7.77 6.25 -4.98
N MET A 99 -8.10 5.59 -6.09
CA MET A 99 -8.39 4.14 -6.09
C MET A 99 -7.15 3.31 -5.81
N PHE A 100 -6.00 3.66 -6.42
CA PHE A 100 -4.72 3.01 -6.12
C PHE A 100 -4.34 3.22 -4.65
N MET A 101 -4.45 4.44 -4.10
CA MET A 101 -4.19 4.69 -2.67
C MET A 101 -5.08 3.88 -1.73
N ILE A 102 -6.38 3.79 -2.02
CA ILE A 102 -7.32 2.95 -1.25
C ILE A 102 -6.88 1.49 -1.30
N LYS A 103 -6.52 0.97 -2.48
CA LYS A 103 -6.13 -0.44 -2.64
C LYS A 103 -4.76 -0.76 -2.07
N TYR A 104 -3.81 0.17 -2.10
CA TYR A 104 -2.57 0.03 -1.35
C TYR A 104 -2.85 -0.11 0.14
N THR A 105 -3.61 0.82 0.71
CA THR A 105 -3.95 0.80 2.14
C THR A 105 -4.67 -0.50 2.53
N ASP A 106 -5.68 -0.89 1.74
CA ASP A 106 -6.48 -2.11 1.97
C ASP A 106 -5.60 -3.37 2.01
N PHE A 107 -4.69 -3.52 1.05
CA PHE A 107 -3.85 -4.72 0.94
C PHE A 107 -2.74 -4.74 2.00
N TYR A 108 -2.09 -3.61 2.24
CA TYR A 108 -1.07 -3.50 3.30
C TYR A 108 -1.67 -3.74 4.69
N SER A 109 -2.87 -3.22 4.96
CA SER A 109 -3.54 -3.42 6.25
C SER A 109 -3.86 -4.88 6.56
N ARG A 110 -3.98 -5.73 5.53
CA ARG A 110 -4.28 -7.16 5.64
C ARG A 110 -3.06 -8.06 5.47
N ASP A 111 -1.88 -7.48 5.29
CA ASP A 111 -0.64 -8.20 5.02
C ASP A 111 -0.72 -9.13 3.79
N ILE A 112 -1.44 -8.69 2.76
CA ILE A 112 -1.56 -9.41 1.48
C ILE A 112 -0.78 -8.71 0.38
N GLY A 113 -0.16 -9.49 -0.50
CA GLY A 113 0.60 -8.97 -1.63
C GLY A 113 -0.29 -8.21 -2.62
N LEU A 114 0.24 -7.13 -3.19
CA LEU A 114 -0.43 -6.30 -4.19
C LEU A 114 -0.67 -7.10 -5.48
N CYS A 115 -1.90 -7.59 -5.64
CA CYS A 115 -2.25 -8.54 -6.69
C CYS A 115 -3.19 -7.95 -7.76
N PHE A 116 -3.17 -6.63 -7.97
CA PHE A 116 -4.06 -5.95 -8.91
C PHE A 116 -3.30 -5.14 -9.96
N ASN A 117 -4.00 -4.65 -10.98
CA ASN A 117 -3.48 -3.73 -11.98
C ASN A 117 -4.56 -2.72 -12.43
N GLN A 118 -4.16 -1.80 -13.31
CA GLN A 118 -5.04 -0.77 -13.89
C GLN A 118 -6.34 -1.33 -14.49
N GLY A 119 -6.32 -2.53 -15.08
CA GLY A 119 -7.49 -3.18 -15.67
C GLY A 119 -8.57 -3.56 -14.64
N ASN A 120 -8.21 -3.65 -13.35
CA ASN A 120 -9.14 -3.99 -12.28
C ASN A 120 -9.85 -2.76 -11.68
N MET A 121 -9.40 -1.55 -12.02
CA MET A 121 -9.97 -0.31 -11.47
C MET A 121 -11.47 -0.13 -11.72
N PRO A 122 -12.05 -0.50 -12.88
CA PRO A 122 -13.51 -0.46 -13.07
C PRO A 122 -14.27 -1.28 -12.02
N TYR A 123 -13.80 -2.49 -11.72
CA TYR A 123 -14.39 -3.34 -10.68
C TYR A 123 -14.23 -2.69 -9.30
N PHE A 124 -13.03 -2.24 -8.95
CA PHE A 124 -12.78 -1.63 -7.64
C PHE A 124 -13.58 -0.36 -7.41
N ARG A 125 -13.77 0.49 -8.43
CA ARG A 125 -14.64 1.67 -8.31
C ARG A 125 -16.07 1.29 -7.94
N GLN A 126 -16.65 0.31 -8.65
CA GLN A 126 -18.00 -0.17 -8.36
C GLN A 126 -18.08 -0.82 -6.97
N ARG A 127 -17.08 -1.63 -6.61
CA ARG A 127 -17.02 -2.30 -5.31
C ARG A 127 -16.93 -1.30 -4.17
N THR A 128 -16.01 -0.33 -4.25
CA THR A 128 -15.84 0.71 -3.23
C THR A 128 -17.10 1.56 -3.09
N ALA A 129 -17.76 1.94 -4.19
CA ALA A 129 -19.04 2.64 -4.12
C ALA A 129 -20.11 1.81 -3.39
N LYS A 130 -20.20 0.51 -3.68
CA LYS A 130 -21.13 -0.42 -3.01
C LYS A 130 -20.81 -0.57 -1.52
N GLU A 131 -19.53 -0.62 -1.15
CA GLU A 131 -19.08 -0.69 0.25
C GLU A 131 -19.45 0.59 1.01
N ILE A 132 -19.19 1.77 0.45
CA ILE A 132 -19.56 3.05 1.04
C ILE A 132 -21.08 3.14 1.24
N LEU A 133 -21.87 2.78 0.23
CA LEU A 133 -23.34 2.82 0.32
C LEU A 133 -23.92 1.84 1.35
N LYS A 134 -23.24 0.72 1.61
CA LYS A 134 -23.65 -0.26 2.63
C LYS A 134 -23.34 0.20 4.05
N LEU A 135 -22.27 0.97 4.25
CA LEU A 135 -21.80 1.45 5.54
C LEU A 135 -22.61 2.66 6.05
N ARG A 136 -23.94 2.62 5.95
CA ARG A 136 -24.84 3.69 6.40
C ARG A 136 -24.35 4.26 7.74
N ALA A 137 -23.97 5.54 7.73
CA ALA A 137 -23.87 6.33 8.95
C ALA A 137 -25.32 6.53 9.42
N GLU A 138 -25.67 5.86 10.52
CA GLU A 138 -26.86 6.22 11.31
C GLU A 138 -26.55 7.47 12.14
#